data_AF-A0A2V8BSW2-F1
#
_entry.id   AF-A0A2V8BSW2-F1
#
_cell.length_a   1.000
_cell.length_b   1.000
_cell.length_c   1.000
_cell.angle_alpha   90.00
_cell.angle_beta   90.00
_cell.angle_gamma   90.00
#
_symmetry.space_group_name_H-M   'P 1'
#
loop_
_entity.id
_entity.type
_entity.pdbx_description
1 polymer ?
#
loop_
_entity_poly.entity_id
_entity_poly.type
_entity_poly.pdbx_seq_one_letter_code
_entity_poly.pdbx_strand_id
1 'polypeptide(L)'
;MRPAVIQTLEWRPPYFVSGSTSPQNDPVHQIVFSFYNDQLSKMVVDYDHDRTAGMTDVDLIEAISTAYGPALKPAANKARSVVSQLEEESGTPVARWGDTDYSVVLYRSSYASAVRIIVTSLRLDALARSADKQAIRLDEREAPQREIARQKKEKEDTRLSQEKARIANKAGFRP
;
A
#
# COMPACT_ATOMS: atom_id res chain seq x y z
N MET A 1 -4.29 12.82 21.49
CA MET A 1 -4.38 11.60 20.66
C MET A 1 -2.98 11.23 20.21
N ARG A 2 -2.63 9.94 20.17
CA ARG A 2 -1.38 9.50 19.53
C ARG A 2 -1.63 9.41 18.01
N PRO A 3 -0.68 9.85 17.16
CA PRO A 3 -0.79 9.63 15.72
C PRO A 3 -0.93 8.13 15.42
N ALA A 4 -1.82 7.78 14.50
CA ALA A 4 -1.88 6.41 13.99
C ALA A 4 -0.61 6.13 13.17
N VAL A 5 -0.06 4.92 13.31
CA VAL A 5 1.13 4.49 12.56
C VAL A 5 0.71 3.47 11.52
N ILE A 6 1.02 3.76 10.26
CA ILE A 6 0.81 2.85 9.12
C ILE A 6 2.18 2.46 8.59
N GLN A 7 2.40 1.16 8.47
CA GLN A 7 3.68 0.60 8.03
C GLN A 7 3.41 -0.46 6.96
N THR A 8 4.31 -0.57 6.00
CA THR A 8 4.29 -1.62 4.98
C THR A 8 5.59 -2.40 5.04
N LEU A 9 5.48 -3.71 4.85
CA LEU A 9 6.62 -4.61 4.73
C LEU A 9 6.46 -5.40 3.43
N GLU A 10 7.45 -5.32 2.57
CA GLU A 10 7.54 -6.13 1.36
C GLU A 10 8.48 -7.32 1.62
N TRP A 11 7.99 -8.50 1.29
CA TRP A 11 8.75 -9.74 1.33
C TRP A 11 8.77 -10.38 -0.07
N ARG A 12 9.93 -10.89 -0.46
CA ARG A 12 10.10 -11.68 -1.68
C ARG A 12 10.85 -12.96 -1.34
N PRO A 13 10.54 -14.09 -2.01
CA PRO A 13 11.33 -15.30 -1.88
C PRO A 13 12.79 -15.00 -2.28
N PRO A 14 13.78 -15.58 -1.59
CA PRO A 14 15.18 -15.42 -1.98
C PRO A 14 15.40 -15.99 -3.39
N TYR A 15 16.02 -15.20 -4.27
CA TYR A 15 16.51 -15.68 -5.57
C TYR A 15 17.62 -16.70 -5.32
N PHE A 16 17.45 -17.94 -5.79
CA PHE A 16 18.49 -18.97 -5.65
C PHE A 16 19.73 -18.64 -6.49
N VAL A 17 20.90 -18.81 -5.87
CA VAL A 17 22.21 -18.84 -6.54
C VAL A 17 22.34 -20.18 -7.26
N SER A 18 22.73 -20.17 -8.53
CA SER A 18 22.95 -21.37 -9.35
C SER A 18 23.78 -22.43 -8.62
N GLY A 19 23.19 -23.59 -8.31
CA GLY A 19 23.89 -24.73 -7.69
C GLY A 19 23.06 -25.60 -6.73
N SER A 20 21.87 -25.17 -6.31
CA SER A 20 20.99 -25.98 -5.44
C SER A 20 20.10 -26.93 -6.25
N THR A 21 20.05 -28.21 -5.87
CA THR A 21 19.34 -29.29 -6.58
C THR A 21 17.85 -29.45 -6.21
N SER A 22 17.29 -28.57 -5.38
CA SER A 22 15.86 -28.62 -5.03
C SER A 22 15.07 -27.64 -5.91
N PRO A 23 14.08 -28.11 -6.69
CA PRO A 23 13.22 -27.20 -7.45
C PRO A 23 12.44 -26.31 -6.47
N GLN A 24 12.63 -24.99 -6.58
CA GLN A 24 11.77 -24.03 -5.88
C GLN A 24 10.36 -24.19 -6.45
N ASN A 25 9.46 -24.76 -5.65
CA ASN A 25 8.07 -25.02 -5.99
C ASN A 25 7.09 -24.01 -5.37
N ASP A 26 7.59 -23.04 -4.61
CA ASP A 26 6.75 -21.97 -4.06
C ASP A 26 6.30 -21.04 -5.20
N PRO A 27 4.98 -20.93 -5.48
CA PRO A 27 4.48 -20.07 -6.55
C PRO A 27 4.38 -18.60 -6.12
N VAL A 28 4.67 -18.24 -4.86
CA VAL A 28 4.62 -16.86 -4.40
C VAL A 28 5.76 -16.06 -5.04
N HIS A 29 5.42 -14.95 -5.69
CA HIS A 29 6.38 -13.99 -6.23
C HIS A 29 6.73 -12.89 -5.22
N GLN A 30 5.71 -12.36 -4.53
CA GLN A 30 5.87 -11.27 -3.58
C GLN A 30 4.72 -11.28 -2.56
N ILE A 31 5.00 -10.84 -1.34
CA ILE A 31 3.99 -10.55 -0.33
C ILE A 31 4.18 -9.12 0.19
N VAL A 32 3.11 -8.34 0.23
CA VAL A 32 3.09 -7.03 0.88
C VAL A 32 2.18 -7.10 2.10
N PHE A 33 2.74 -6.85 3.28
CA PHE A 33 2.03 -6.73 4.53
C PHE A 33 1.79 -5.25 4.84
N SER A 34 0.59 -4.90 5.27
CA SER A 34 0.24 -3.57 5.75
C SER A 34 -0.21 -3.64 7.20
N PHE A 35 0.34 -2.77 8.04
CA PHE A 35 0.09 -2.73 9.48
C PHE A 35 -0.56 -1.42 9.88
N TYR A 36 -1.50 -1.49 10.81
CA TYR A 36 -2.10 -0.36 11.51
C TYR A 36 -1.79 -0.51 13.00
N ASN A 37 -1.03 0.42 13.58
CA ASN A 37 -0.57 0.37 14.97
C ASN A 37 0.02 -1.01 15.32
N ASP A 38 0.96 -1.48 14.50
CA ASP A 38 1.66 -2.77 14.64
C ASP A 38 0.78 -4.02 14.51
N GLN A 39 -0.49 -3.86 14.11
CA GLN A 39 -1.40 -4.97 13.83
C GLN A 39 -1.60 -5.14 12.33
N LEU A 40 -1.49 -6.38 11.83
CA LEU A 40 -1.65 -6.68 10.41
C LEU A 40 -3.09 -6.38 9.95
N SER A 41 -3.25 -5.37 9.11
CA SER A 41 -4.54 -4.95 8.56
C SER A 41 -4.82 -5.57 7.19
N LYS A 42 -3.78 -5.76 6.38
CA LYS A 42 -3.89 -6.27 5.01
C LYS A 42 -2.65 -7.05 4.59
N MET A 43 -2.84 -8.06 3.76
CA MET A 43 -1.79 -8.78 3.08
C MET A 43 -2.16 -8.92 1.61
N VAL A 44 -1.21 -8.65 0.72
CA VAL A 44 -1.33 -8.84 -0.73
C VAL A 44 -0.31 -9.87 -1.13
N VAL A 45 -0.75 -10.96 -1.75
CA VAL A 45 0.11 -12.03 -2.25
C VAL A 45 0.01 -12.03 -3.76
N ASP A 46 1.14 -11.75 -4.42
CA ASP A 46 1.30 -11.87 -5.86
C ASP A 46 1.95 -13.22 -6.17
N TYR A 47 1.31 -13.98 -7.05
CA TYR A 47 1.84 -15.26 -7.52
C TYR A 47 2.60 -15.08 -8.83
N ASP A 48 3.62 -15.90 -9.01
CA ASP A 48 4.39 -15.96 -10.24
C ASP A 48 3.53 -16.51 -11.38
N HIS A 49 3.50 -15.78 -12.49
CA HIS A 49 2.68 -16.14 -13.65
C HIS A 49 3.06 -17.51 -14.21
N ASP A 50 4.36 -17.80 -14.35
CA ASP A 50 4.82 -19.03 -14.98
C ASP A 50 4.53 -20.24 -14.09
N ARG A 51 4.46 -20.02 -12.78
CA ARG A 51 4.11 -21.04 -11.77
C ARG A 51 2.61 -21.30 -11.64
N THR A 52 1.78 -20.35 -12.07
CA THR A 52 0.31 -20.48 -12.07
C THR A 52 -0.26 -20.71 -13.47
N ALA A 53 0.59 -20.78 -14.48
CA ALA A 53 0.22 -21.03 -15.86
C ALA A 53 -0.54 -22.37 -16.01
N GLY A 54 -1.69 -22.32 -16.68
CA GLY A 54 -2.54 -23.48 -16.91
C GLY A 54 -3.50 -23.83 -15.76
N MET A 55 -3.34 -23.23 -14.56
CA MET A 55 -4.31 -23.41 -13.49
C MET A 55 -5.63 -22.74 -13.84
N THR A 56 -6.73 -23.47 -13.66
CA THR A 56 -8.08 -22.93 -13.84
C THR A 56 -8.55 -22.21 -12.57
N ASP A 57 -9.63 -21.44 -12.69
CA ASP A 57 -10.27 -20.83 -11.51
C ASP A 57 -10.74 -21.89 -10.51
N VAL A 58 -11.15 -23.07 -10.98
CA VAL A 58 -11.55 -24.19 -10.11
C VAL A 58 -10.35 -24.68 -9.30
N ASP A 59 -9.20 -24.89 -9.93
CA ASP A 59 -7.98 -25.36 -9.27
C ASP A 59 -7.50 -24.36 -8.21
N LEU A 60 -7.54 -23.06 -8.53
CA LEU A 60 -7.17 -21.99 -7.59
C LEU A 60 -8.13 -21.91 -6.41
N ILE A 61 -9.44 -22.01 -6.66
CA ILE A 61 -10.46 -22.00 -5.62
C ILE A 61 -10.28 -23.20 -4.68
N GLU A 62 -10.06 -24.39 -5.22
CA GLU A 62 -9.86 -25.61 -4.44
C GLU A 62 -8.61 -25.51 -3.55
N ALA A 63 -7.49 -25.06 -4.12
CA ALA A 63 -6.25 -24.86 -3.40
C ALA A 63 -6.41 -23.88 -2.21
N ILE A 64 -7.03 -22.72 -2.44
CA ILE A 64 -7.22 -21.70 -1.38
C ILE A 64 -8.27 -22.15 -0.36
N SER A 65 -9.30 -22.89 -0.80
CA SER A 65 -10.34 -23.40 0.08
C SER A 65 -9.82 -24.44 1.08
N THR A 66 -8.67 -25.06 0.81
CA THR A 66 -7.98 -25.91 1.78
C THR A 66 -7.57 -25.15 3.04
N ALA A 67 -7.23 -23.86 2.92
CA ALA A 67 -6.81 -23.02 4.04
C ALA A 67 -7.97 -22.24 4.68
N TYR A 68 -8.91 -21.73 3.87
CA TYR A 68 -9.97 -20.81 4.33
C TYR A 68 -11.37 -21.43 4.36
N GLY A 69 -11.50 -22.73 4.07
CA GLY A 69 -12.78 -23.40 3.94
C GLY A 69 -13.49 -23.09 2.61
N PRO A 70 -14.78 -23.44 2.46
CA PRO A 70 -15.47 -23.26 1.20
C PRO A 70 -15.62 -21.79 0.82
N ALA A 71 -15.45 -21.47 -0.47
CA ALA A 71 -15.68 -20.14 -0.99
C ALA A 71 -17.14 -19.68 -0.74
N LEU A 72 -17.29 -18.41 -0.38
CA LEU A 72 -18.59 -17.76 -0.23
C LEU A 72 -19.29 -17.71 -1.58
N LYS A 73 -20.58 -18.03 -1.58
CA LYS A 73 -21.42 -17.89 -2.77
C LYS A 73 -21.41 -16.43 -3.23
N PRO A 74 -21.26 -16.15 -4.54
CA PRO A 74 -21.38 -14.80 -5.07
C PRO A 74 -22.69 -14.18 -4.56
N ALA A 75 -22.59 -13.16 -3.72
CA ALA A 75 -23.78 -12.45 -3.27
C ALA A 75 -24.41 -11.79 -4.50
N ALA A 76 -25.64 -12.18 -4.84
CA ALA A 76 -26.41 -11.50 -5.88
C ALA A 76 -26.51 -10.01 -5.52
N ASN A 77 -25.75 -9.19 -6.23
CA ASN A 77 -25.74 -7.73 -6.19
C ASN A 77 -26.02 -7.12 -4.82
N LYS A 78 -25.00 -7.04 -3.96
CA LYS A 78 -25.00 -6.03 -2.88
C LYS A 78 -24.11 -4.86 -3.30
N ALA A 79 -24.62 -3.67 -3.01
CA ALA A 79 -24.14 -2.36 -3.42
C ALA A 79 -22.61 -2.28 -3.53
N ARG A 80 -22.14 -1.63 -4.62
CA ARG A 80 -20.74 -1.31 -4.88
C ARG A 80 -20.13 -0.69 -3.62
N SER A 81 -19.50 -1.53 -2.79
CA SER A 81 -18.62 -1.07 -1.73
C SER A 81 -17.57 -0.20 -2.40
N VAL A 82 -17.10 0.85 -1.72
CA VAL A 82 -15.94 1.62 -2.21
C VAL A 82 -14.78 0.64 -2.30
N VAL A 83 -14.53 0.15 -3.51
CA VAL A 83 -13.43 -0.76 -3.84
C VAL A 83 -12.16 0.07 -3.70
N SER A 84 -11.16 -0.47 -3.02
CA SER A 84 -9.88 0.22 -2.92
C SER A 84 -9.20 0.23 -4.30
N GLN A 85 -8.42 1.27 -4.61
CA GLN A 85 -7.69 1.36 -5.89
C GLN A 85 -6.88 0.09 -6.17
N LEU A 86 -6.25 -0.47 -5.13
CA LEU A 86 -5.55 -1.75 -5.19
C LEU A 86 -6.43 -2.91 -5.69
N GLU A 87 -7.65 -3.03 -5.18
CA GLU A 87 -8.59 -4.07 -5.61
C GLU A 87 -9.09 -3.83 -7.05
N GLU A 88 -9.24 -2.57 -7.48
CA GLU A 88 -9.56 -2.23 -8.87
C GLU A 88 -8.43 -2.62 -9.83
N GLU A 89 -7.17 -2.37 -9.43
CA GLU A 89 -5.96 -2.72 -10.17
C GLU A 89 -5.68 -4.24 -10.18
N SER A 90 -6.30 -4.99 -9.27
CA SER A 90 -6.05 -6.44 -9.12
C SER A 90 -6.77 -7.30 -10.17
N GLY A 91 -7.69 -6.73 -10.95
CA GLY A 91 -8.42 -7.45 -11.99
C GLY A 91 -9.75 -8.02 -11.53
N THR A 92 -10.15 -9.17 -12.10
CA THR A 92 -11.49 -9.73 -11.86
C THR A 92 -11.50 -10.59 -10.58
N PRO A 93 -12.40 -10.34 -9.62
CA PRO A 93 -12.54 -11.20 -8.45
C PRO A 93 -13.14 -12.55 -8.86
N VAL A 94 -12.41 -13.63 -8.60
CA VAL A 94 -12.78 -15.01 -8.94
C VAL A 94 -13.58 -15.65 -7.81
N ALA A 95 -13.12 -15.49 -6.57
CA ALA A 95 -13.75 -16.08 -5.40
C ALA A 95 -13.44 -15.28 -4.13
N ARG A 96 -14.26 -15.49 -3.10
CA ARG A 96 -14.16 -14.82 -1.80
C ARG A 96 -14.31 -15.81 -0.66
N TRP A 97 -13.56 -15.60 0.41
CA TRP A 97 -13.68 -16.31 1.69
C TRP A 97 -13.69 -15.31 2.84
N GLY A 98 -14.05 -15.78 4.03
CA GLY A 98 -14.06 -14.99 5.25
C GLY A 98 -15.46 -14.81 5.82
N ASP A 99 -15.55 -13.84 6.73
CA ASP A 99 -16.70 -13.61 7.60
C ASP A 99 -16.83 -12.13 7.96
N THR A 100 -17.29 -11.82 9.18
CA THR A 100 -17.43 -10.45 9.68
C THR A 100 -16.12 -9.81 10.11
N ASP A 101 -15.07 -10.59 10.32
CA ASP A 101 -13.80 -10.13 10.89
C ASP A 101 -12.72 -9.97 9.82
N TYR A 102 -12.72 -10.86 8.81
CA TYR A 102 -11.76 -10.83 7.72
C TYR A 102 -12.38 -11.17 6.36
N SER A 103 -11.70 -10.75 5.30
CA SER A 103 -11.99 -11.17 3.93
C SER A 103 -10.73 -11.67 3.23
N VAL A 104 -10.91 -12.67 2.38
CA VAL A 104 -9.90 -13.12 1.42
C VAL A 104 -10.54 -13.05 0.05
N VAL A 105 -9.88 -12.39 -0.89
CA VAL A 105 -10.37 -12.29 -2.27
C VAL A 105 -9.29 -12.76 -3.21
N LEU A 106 -9.63 -13.74 -4.04
CA LEU A 106 -8.81 -14.19 -5.16
C LEU A 106 -9.15 -13.33 -6.38
N TYR A 107 -8.12 -12.76 -6.98
CA TYR A 107 -8.20 -12.01 -8.21
C TYR A 107 -7.42 -12.71 -9.30
N ARG A 108 -7.94 -12.60 -10.53
CA ARG A 108 -7.23 -12.94 -11.75
C ARG A 108 -7.15 -11.71 -12.62
N SER A 109 -5.93 -11.30 -12.94
CA SER A 109 -5.68 -10.22 -13.89
C SER A 109 -6.11 -10.65 -15.29
N SER A 110 -6.81 -9.76 -16.00
CA SER A 110 -7.08 -9.94 -17.44
C SER A 110 -5.80 -9.79 -18.28
N TYR A 111 -4.79 -9.10 -17.74
CA TYR A 111 -3.49 -8.91 -18.36
C TYR A 111 -2.47 -9.88 -17.76
N ALA A 112 -1.83 -10.68 -18.62
CA ALA A 112 -0.83 -11.68 -18.25
C ALA A 112 -1.32 -12.77 -17.30
N SER A 113 -2.62 -13.06 -17.19
CA SER A 113 -3.19 -14.16 -16.38
C SER A 113 -2.68 -14.24 -14.93
N ALA A 114 -2.13 -13.16 -14.38
CA ALA A 114 -1.51 -13.14 -13.07
C ALA A 114 -2.56 -13.36 -11.99
N VAL A 115 -2.16 -14.10 -10.95
CA VAL A 115 -3.02 -14.45 -9.82
C VAL A 115 -2.58 -13.66 -8.60
N ARG A 116 -3.56 -13.08 -7.90
CA ARG A 116 -3.34 -12.33 -6.67
C ARG A 116 -4.35 -12.73 -5.61
N ILE A 117 -3.92 -12.80 -4.36
CA ILE A 117 -4.81 -12.88 -3.21
C ILE A 117 -4.66 -11.62 -2.37
N ILE A 118 -5.79 -11.06 -1.93
CA ILE A 118 -5.82 -10.00 -0.93
C ILE A 118 -6.52 -10.54 0.32
N VAL A 119 -5.81 -10.54 1.44
CA VAL A 119 -6.35 -10.86 2.78
C VAL A 119 -6.48 -9.56 3.56
N THR A 120 -7.66 -9.31 4.13
CA THR A 120 -7.95 -8.05 4.82
C THR A 120 -8.62 -8.31 6.16
N SER A 121 -8.10 -7.71 7.24
CA SER A 121 -8.84 -7.54 8.49
C SER A 121 -9.80 -6.38 8.32
N LEU A 122 -11.10 -6.64 8.33
CA LEU A 122 -12.12 -5.64 7.97
C LEU A 122 -12.11 -4.44 8.93
N ARG A 123 -11.96 -4.72 10.23
CA ARG A 123 -11.90 -3.68 11.28
C ARG A 123 -10.63 -2.84 11.16
N LEU A 124 -9.47 -3.48 11.03
CA LEU A 124 -8.18 -2.76 11.03
C LEU A 124 -7.98 -1.98 9.73
N ASP A 125 -8.41 -2.52 8.59
CA ASP A 125 -8.38 -1.81 7.31
C ASP A 125 -9.30 -0.57 7.31
N ALA A 126 -10.49 -0.67 7.94
CA ALA A 126 -11.37 0.49 8.09
C ALA A 126 -10.74 1.60 8.97
N LEU A 127 -10.01 1.22 10.02
CA LEU A 127 -9.27 2.15 10.88
C LEU A 127 -8.06 2.76 10.14
N ALA A 128 -7.30 1.97 9.39
CA ALA A 128 -6.19 2.45 8.56
C ALA A 128 -6.67 3.49 7.54
N ARG A 129 -7.71 3.16 6.76
CA ARG A 129 -8.31 4.10 5.79
C ARG A 129 -8.84 5.38 6.45
N SER A 130 -9.35 5.28 7.67
CA SER A 130 -9.83 6.45 8.42
C SER A 130 -8.66 7.33 8.87
N ALA A 131 -7.54 6.74 9.27
CA ALA A 131 -6.32 7.44 9.63
C ALA A 131 -5.67 8.14 8.42
N ASP A 132 -5.60 7.47 7.26
CA ASP A 132 -5.10 8.09 6.02
C ASP A 132 -5.91 9.34 5.66
N LYS A 133 -7.24 9.25 5.71
CA LYS A 133 -8.14 10.39 5.47
C LYS A 133 -7.98 11.50 6.51
N GLN A 134 -7.55 11.19 7.72
CA GLN A 134 -7.27 12.19 8.75
C GLN A 134 -5.92 12.87 8.52
N ALA A 135 -4.89 12.10 8.13
CA ALA A 135 -3.56 12.63 7.80
C ALA A 135 -3.63 13.60 6.62
N ILE A 136 -4.29 13.21 5.51
CA ILE A 136 -4.48 14.07 4.33
C ILE A 136 -5.15 15.40 4.73
N ARG A 137 -6.23 15.34 5.52
CA ARG A 137 -6.94 16.55 5.99
C ARG A 137 -6.08 17.43 6.89
N LEU A 138 -5.19 16.85 7.69
CA LEU A 138 -4.27 17.61 8.53
C LEU A 138 -3.22 18.31 7.67
N ASP A 139 -2.66 17.61 6.69
CA ASP A 139 -1.70 18.18 5.75
C ASP A 139 -2.27 19.32 4.93
N GLU A 140 -3.51 19.19 4.45
CA GLU A 140 -4.23 20.28 3.75
C GLU A 140 -4.41 21.52 4.64
N ARG A 141 -4.64 21.33 5.94
CA ARG A 141 -4.78 22.43 6.91
C ARG A 141 -3.45 23.07 7.28
N GLU A 142 -2.39 22.27 7.38
CA GLU A 142 -1.06 22.76 7.77
C GLU A 142 -0.27 23.36 6.61
N ALA A 143 -0.53 22.93 5.36
CA ALA A 143 0.18 23.40 4.18
C ALA A 143 0.22 24.94 4.04
N PRO A 144 -0.89 25.69 4.24
CA PRO A 144 -0.85 27.16 4.19
C PRO A 144 0.05 27.77 5.26
N GLN A 145 0.02 27.25 6.49
CA GLN A 145 0.83 27.77 7.60
C GLN A 145 2.31 27.48 7.39
N ARG A 146 2.64 26.27 6.90
CA ARG A 146 4.01 25.89 6.52
C ARG A 146 4.55 26.81 5.42
N GLU A 147 3.73 27.14 4.42
CA GLU A 147 4.11 28.06 3.35
C GLU A 147 4.34 29.48 3.85
N ILE A 148 3.45 30.01 4.70
CA ILE A 148 3.63 31.34 5.32
C ILE A 148 4.93 31.39 6.14
N ALA A 149 5.20 30.36 6.93
CA ALA A 149 6.42 30.26 7.72
C ALA A 149 7.68 30.22 6.83
N ARG A 150 7.63 29.46 5.72
CA ARG A 150 8.70 29.39 4.72
C ARG A 150 8.99 30.77 4.12
N GLN A 151 7.96 31.47 3.65
CA GLN A 151 8.11 32.79 3.05
C GLN A 151 8.64 33.82 4.05
N LYS A 152 8.20 33.77 5.31
CA LYS A 152 8.70 34.67 6.35
C LYS A 152 10.19 34.45 6.59
N LYS A 153 10.62 33.19 6.68
CA LYS A 153 12.03 32.83 6.85
C LYS A 153 12.88 33.32 5.68
N GLU A 154 12.44 33.10 4.45
CA GLU A 154 13.15 33.55 3.24
C GLU A 154 13.30 35.07 3.18
N LYS A 155 12.24 35.81 3.53
CA LYS A 155 12.29 37.29 3.63
C LYS A 155 13.29 37.76 4.68
N GLU A 156 13.34 37.08 5.83
CA GLU A 156 14.26 37.40 6.90
C GLU A 156 15.72 37.11 6.52
N ASP A 157 15.99 35.95 5.94
CA ASP A 157 17.31 35.55 5.44
C ASP A 157 17.81 36.49 4.33
N THR A 158 16.91 36.90 3.44
CA THR A 158 17.20 37.90 2.39
C THR A 158 17.56 39.24 3.00
N ARG A 159 16.78 39.71 3.99
CA ARG A 159 17.03 40.98 4.68
C ARG A 159 18.37 40.96 5.41
N LEU A 160 18.69 39.88 6.11
CA LEU A 160 19.97 39.71 6.81
C LEU A 160 21.15 39.72 5.84
N SER A 161 21.00 39.04 4.69
CA SER A 161 22.03 39.01 3.64
C SER A 161 22.26 40.39 3.02
N GLN A 162 21.19 41.14 2.74
CA GLN A 162 21.27 42.51 2.23
C GLN A 162 21.95 43.45 3.24
N GLU A 163 21.60 43.34 4.53
CA GLU A 163 22.20 44.16 5.58
C GLU A 163 23.70 43.89 5.71
N LYS A 164 24.10 42.60 5.69
CA LYS A 164 25.51 42.21 5.71
C LYS A 164 26.27 42.77 4.50
N ALA A 165 25.69 42.67 3.31
CA ALA A 165 26.27 43.24 2.10
C ALA A 165 26.38 44.78 2.18
N ARG A 166 25.36 45.45 2.72
CA ARG A 166 25.37 46.91 2.94
C ARG A 166 26.54 47.34 3.83
N ILE A 167 26.73 46.67 4.97
CA ILE A 167 27.82 46.98 5.91
C ILE A 167 29.19 46.77 5.25
N ALA A 168 29.37 45.65 4.55
CA ALA A 168 30.63 45.35 3.85
C ALA A 168 30.94 46.37 2.75
N ASN A 169 29.96 46.67 1.89
CA ASN A 169 30.12 47.59 0.77
C ASN A 169 30.38 49.03 1.23
N LYS A 170 29.72 49.47 2.32
CA LYS A 170 29.94 50.79 2.91
C LYS A 170 31.40 51.01 3.36
N ALA A 171 32.07 49.95 3.83
CA ALA A 171 33.47 50.05 4.25
C ALA A 171 34.45 50.18 3.07
N GLY A 172 34.12 49.63 1.90
CA GLY A 172 34.99 49.61 0.72
C GLY A 172 34.72 50.69 -0.32
N PHE A 173 33.59 51.40 -0.23
CA PHE A 173 33.20 52.39 -1.24
C PHE A 173 34.06 53.65 -1.15
N ARG A 174 34.76 53.99 -2.26
CA ARG A 174 35.43 55.28 -2.46
C ARG A 174 34.90 55.95 -3.72
N PRO A 175 34.80 57.30 -3.76
CA PRO A 175 34.25 58.05 -4.89
C PRO A 175 35.09 57.90 -6.16
#